data_AF-A0A212F0D3-F1
#
_entry.id   AF-A0A212F0D3-F1
#
_cell.length_a   1.000
_cell.length_b   1.000
_cell.length_c   1.000
_cell.angle_alpha   90.00
_cell.angle_beta   90.00
_cell.angle_gamma   90.00
#
_symmetry.space_group_name_H-M   'P 1'
#
loop_
_entity.id
_entity.type
_entity.pdbx_description
1 polymer ?
#
loop_
_entity_poly.entity_id
_entity_poly.type
_entity_poly.pdbx_seq_one_letter_code
_entity_poly.pdbx_strand_id
1 'polypeptide(L)'
;MWWTITGNFGNILPIDWTKSFSRKMHIPTLNLSDKKKPRGKERASRLPLGAMTPDDEIHSSEDEAVASDLDMHALILGGLHQDHECPVKTADEVIQEIDDMMQETPSSEGDMIEYNEALEKGKEVLSSPLYEDKLRQLSLSQLNEIFMELEVLIREFSETLIAELALRDELEYEKELKNTFISLLLAVQNKRRQHHVEKKKRPGAPRSPNLNTSHSEPKYLTTVIPFHLENGTPDNQSLQVLIKILKAINEDSPTVPTLLTDYILKVLCPT
;
A
#
# COMPACT_ATOMS: atom_id res chain seq x y z
N MET A 1 -28.15 24.33 34.90
CA MET A 1 -26.84 24.72 34.35
C MET A 1 -26.87 24.80 32.82
N TRP A 2 -27.24 23.73 32.10
CA TRP A 2 -27.21 23.66 30.62
C TRP A 2 -28.13 24.66 29.88
N TRP A 3 -29.34 24.92 30.38
CA TRP A 3 -30.30 25.84 29.73
C TRP A 3 -29.82 27.31 29.70
N THR A 4 -28.97 27.72 30.65
CA THR A 4 -28.38 29.07 30.71
C THR A 4 -27.25 29.24 29.70
N ILE A 5 -26.53 28.15 29.37
CA ILE A 5 -25.42 28.17 28.41
C ILE A 5 -25.94 28.20 26.96
N THR A 6 -27.09 27.55 26.69
CA THR A 6 -27.65 27.45 25.34
C THR A 6 -28.88 28.30 25.06
N GLY A 7 -29.38 29.05 26.04
CA GLY A 7 -30.56 29.90 25.89
C GLY A 7 -30.48 30.93 24.76
N ASN A 8 -29.27 31.30 24.33
CA ASN A 8 -29.04 32.24 23.22
C ASN A 8 -28.99 31.58 21.82
N PHE A 9 -28.91 30.24 21.75
CA PHE A 9 -28.83 29.50 20.48
C PHE A 9 -30.17 28.90 20.04
N GLY A 10 -31.25 29.09 20.83
CA GLY A 10 -32.59 28.58 20.54
C GLY A 10 -33.30 29.22 19.35
N ASN A 11 -32.73 30.26 18.74
CA ASN A 11 -33.27 30.98 17.58
C ASN A 11 -32.32 31.00 16.36
N ILE A 12 -31.38 30.04 16.25
CA ILE A 12 -30.60 29.91 15.00
C ILE A 12 -31.57 29.50 13.88
N LEU A 13 -31.80 30.42 12.94
CA LEU A 13 -32.53 30.09 11.71
C LEU A 13 -31.82 28.94 10.98
N PRO A 14 -32.57 28.05 10.30
CA PRO A 14 -31.98 27.02 9.45
C PRO A 14 -30.95 27.63 8.50
N ILE A 15 -29.77 27.02 8.43
CA ILE A 15 -28.69 27.48 7.56
C ILE A 15 -29.17 27.44 6.10
N ASP A 16 -29.24 28.61 5.46
CA ASP A 16 -29.53 28.72 4.04
C ASP A 16 -28.26 28.41 3.22
N TRP A 17 -28.11 27.14 2.86
CA TRP A 17 -26.99 26.66 2.06
C TRP A 17 -26.91 27.33 0.68
N THR A 18 -27.99 27.96 0.19
CA THR A 18 -27.96 28.62 -1.11
C THR A 18 -27.04 29.83 -1.15
N LYS A 19 -26.82 30.48 0.01
CA LYS A 19 -25.97 31.67 0.18
C LYS A 19 -24.61 31.38 0.80
N SER A 20 -24.32 30.12 1.13
CA SER A 20 -23.06 29.73 1.77
C SER A 20 -21.86 30.02 0.87
N PHE A 21 -20.79 30.58 1.45
CA PHE A 21 -19.52 30.82 0.78
C PHE A 21 -18.92 29.52 0.23
N SER A 22 -19.05 28.41 0.95
CA SER A 22 -18.62 27.09 0.49
C SER A 22 -19.34 26.68 -0.79
N ARG A 23 -20.65 26.89 -0.88
CA ARG A 23 -21.42 26.63 -2.10
C ARG A 23 -20.96 27.52 -3.26
N LYS A 24 -20.70 28.80 -3.01
CA LYS A 24 -20.17 29.74 -4.03
C LYS A 24 -18.84 29.27 -4.61
N MET A 25 -17.95 28.71 -3.78
CA MET A 25 -16.64 28.22 -4.23
C MET A 25 -16.74 26.93 -5.06
N HIS A 26 -17.66 26.02 -4.71
CA HIS A 26 -17.77 24.71 -5.36
C HIS A 26 -18.78 24.65 -6.53
N ILE A 27 -19.74 25.59 -6.62
CA ILE A 27 -20.70 25.66 -7.74
C ILE A 27 -20.04 25.75 -9.12
N PRO A 28 -18.99 26.56 -9.35
CA PRO A 28 -18.32 26.64 -10.65
C PRO A 28 -17.72 25.30 -11.09
N THR A 29 -17.31 24.45 -10.16
CA THR A 29 -16.72 23.14 -10.44
C THR A 29 -17.76 22.12 -10.93
N LEU A 30 -19.04 22.33 -10.60
CA LEU A 30 -20.09 21.34 -10.85
C LEU A 30 -20.67 21.41 -12.26
N ASN A 31 -20.27 22.38 -13.12
CA ASN A 31 -20.64 22.48 -14.55
C ASN A 31 -22.13 22.15 -14.87
N LEU A 32 -23.05 22.51 -13.97
CA LEU A 32 -24.47 22.14 -14.07
C LEU A 32 -25.25 22.99 -15.08
N SER A 33 -24.63 24.02 -15.69
CA SER A 33 -25.27 24.95 -16.62
C SER A 33 -25.01 24.66 -18.11
N ASP A 34 -24.25 23.63 -18.46
CA ASP A 34 -23.91 23.32 -19.87
C ASP A 34 -24.71 22.13 -20.44
N LYS A 35 -26.01 22.08 -20.15
CA LYS A 35 -26.92 21.24 -20.95
C LYS A 35 -28.09 22.07 -21.50
N LYS A 36 -28.07 22.13 -22.85
CA LYS A 36 -29.12 22.57 -23.80
C LYS A 36 -29.11 24.05 -24.20
N LYS A 37 -28.44 24.34 -25.31
CA LYS A 37 -29.02 25.22 -26.33
C LYS A 37 -29.49 24.37 -27.53
N PRO A 38 -30.76 24.47 -27.96
CA PRO A 38 -31.25 23.77 -29.14
C PRO A 38 -30.70 24.43 -30.40
N ARG A 39 -30.11 23.63 -31.30
CA ARG A 39 -29.65 24.07 -32.62
C ARG A 39 -30.87 24.46 -33.48
N GLY A 40 -31.12 25.76 -33.58
CA GLY A 40 -31.99 26.36 -34.59
C GLY A 40 -31.23 26.55 -35.90
N LYS A 41 -31.89 26.18 -37.01
CA LYS A 41 -31.42 26.36 -38.39
C LYS A 41 -31.17 27.83 -38.71
N GLU A 42 -30.04 28.15 -39.34
CA GLU A 42 -30.00 29.02 -40.54
C GLU A 42 -28.61 29.06 -41.21
N ARG A 43 -28.63 29.49 -42.47
CA ARG A 43 -27.69 29.20 -43.55
C ARG A 43 -26.44 30.09 -43.60
N ALA A 44 -25.38 29.50 -44.18
CA ALA A 44 -24.35 30.09 -45.04
C ALA A 44 -23.47 31.23 -44.49
N SER A 45 -22.17 30.96 -44.30
CA SER A 45 -21.11 31.40 -45.25
C SER A 45 -19.68 31.14 -44.73
N ARG A 46 -18.86 30.55 -45.62
CA ARG A 46 -17.38 30.57 -45.74
C ARG A 46 -16.51 29.56 -44.93
N LEU A 47 -15.81 28.73 -45.72
CA LEU A 47 -14.77 27.69 -45.50
C LEU A 47 -13.42 28.26 -44.97
N PRO A 48 -12.34 27.44 -44.82
CA PRO A 48 -12.17 26.07 -44.27
C PRO A 48 -10.90 25.92 -43.36
N LEU A 49 -10.77 24.86 -42.54
CA LEU A 49 -9.49 24.14 -42.32
C LEU A 49 -9.63 22.92 -41.38
N GLY A 50 -8.95 21.83 -41.72
CA GLY A 50 -8.53 20.80 -40.77
C GLY A 50 -9.35 19.50 -40.75
N ALA A 51 -8.95 18.54 -41.57
CA ALA A 51 -9.44 17.17 -41.53
C ALA A 51 -9.08 16.50 -40.20
N MET A 52 -10.08 15.96 -39.49
CA MET A 52 -9.85 15.04 -38.37
C MET A 52 -9.62 13.64 -38.96
N THR A 53 -8.48 13.04 -38.65
CA THR A 53 -8.13 11.67 -39.03
C THR A 53 -8.78 10.67 -38.07
N PRO A 54 -9.17 9.46 -38.54
CA PRO A 54 -9.84 8.44 -37.70
C PRO A 54 -9.03 7.85 -36.53
N ASP A 55 -7.76 8.25 -36.33
CA ASP A 55 -6.92 7.71 -35.25
C ASP A 55 -7.27 8.27 -33.85
N ASP A 56 -7.85 9.47 -33.74
CA ASP A 56 -8.14 10.08 -32.42
C ASP A 56 -9.36 9.47 -31.71
N GLU A 57 -10.26 8.76 -32.42
CA GLU A 57 -11.42 8.09 -31.79
C GLU A 57 -11.01 6.83 -31.01
N ILE A 58 -9.89 6.20 -31.34
CA ILE A 58 -9.47 4.94 -30.69
C ILE A 58 -8.86 5.22 -29.31
N HIS A 59 -8.06 6.28 -29.19
CA HIS A 59 -7.40 6.66 -27.94
C HIS A 59 -8.40 7.16 -26.87
N SER A 60 -9.47 7.85 -27.26
CA SER A 60 -10.51 8.30 -26.32
C SER A 60 -11.33 7.13 -25.74
N SER A 61 -11.50 6.05 -26.50
CA SER A 61 -12.31 4.89 -26.07
C SER A 61 -11.58 4.00 -25.06
N GLU A 62 -10.24 3.95 -25.10
CA GLU A 62 -9.43 3.20 -24.15
C GLU A 62 -9.33 3.93 -22.80
N ASP A 63 -9.10 5.25 -22.81
CA ASP A 63 -9.05 6.06 -21.59
C ASP A 63 -10.41 6.11 -20.86
N GLU A 64 -11.53 6.08 -21.61
CA GLU A 64 -12.89 5.99 -21.03
C GLU A 64 -13.16 4.61 -20.38
N ALA A 65 -12.61 3.53 -20.95
CA ALA A 65 -12.70 2.19 -20.36
C ALA A 65 -11.85 2.06 -19.09
N VAL A 66 -10.64 2.63 -19.08
CA VAL A 66 -9.77 2.66 -17.89
C VAL A 66 -10.38 3.53 -16.78
N ALA A 67 -11.05 4.65 -17.13
CA ALA A 67 -11.78 5.47 -16.17
C ALA A 67 -12.99 4.74 -15.56
N SER A 68 -13.67 3.89 -16.34
CA SER A 68 -14.74 3.02 -15.84
C SER A 68 -14.21 1.92 -14.91
N ASP A 69 -13.05 1.32 -15.21
CA ASP A 69 -12.44 0.27 -14.38
C ASP A 69 -11.87 0.81 -13.06
N LEU A 70 -11.52 2.10 -13.02
CA LEU A 70 -11.05 2.82 -11.83
C LEU A 70 -12.15 3.59 -11.10
N ASP A 71 -13.42 3.41 -11.49
CA ASP A 71 -14.55 4.02 -10.80
C ASP A 71 -14.72 3.39 -9.42
N MET A 72 -14.31 4.16 -8.40
CA MET A 72 -14.45 3.81 -7.00
C MET A 72 -15.90 3.43 -6.64
N HIS A 73 -16.90 4.04 -7.27
CA HIS A 73 -18.30 3.70 -7.02
C HIS A 73 -18.66 2.31 -7.56
N ALA A 74 -18.12 1.91 -8.72
CA ALA A 74 -18.29 0.58 -9.28
C ALA A 74 -17.58 -0.50 -8.44
N LEU A 75 -16.40 -0.18 -7.88
CA LEU A 75 -15.68 -1.06 -6.95
C LEU A 75 -16.41 -1.25 -5.62
N ILE A 76 -16.94 -0.17 -5.04
CA ILE A 76 -17.69 -0.23 -3.76
C ILE A 76 -19.02 -0.99 -3.93
N LEU A 77 -19.74 -0.75 -5.03
CA LEU A 77 -21.04 -1.39 -5.28
C LEU A 77 -20.91 -2.81 -5.84
N GLY A 78 -19.84 -3.11 -6.58
CA GLY A 78 -19.54 -4.46 -7.08
C GLY A 78 -19.15 -5.44 -5.97
N GLY A 79 -18.55 -4.94 -4.87
CA GLY A 79 -18.29 -5.73 -3.67
C GLY A 79 -19.54 -6.07 -2.83
N LEU A 80 -20.67 -5.40 -3.08
CA LEU A 80 -21.92 -5.59 -2.33
C LEU A 80 -22.90 -6.58 -2.97
N HIS A 81 -22.60 -7.11 -4.17
CA HIS A 81 -23.51 -7.96 -4.94
C HIS A 81 -22.96 -9.38 -5.20
N GLN A 82 -22.18 -9.94 -4.27
CA GLN A 82 -22.15 -11.40 -4.13
C GLN A 82 -23.27 -11.79 -3.16
N ASP A 83 -24.35 -12.31 -3.74
CA ASP A 83 -25.52 -12.81 -3.04
C ASP A 83 -25.14 -13.80 -1.93
N HIS A 84 -25.06 -13.28 -0.71
CA HIS A 84 -25.68 -13.89 0.45
C HIS A 84 -26.27 -12.73 1.25
N GLU A 85 -27.57 -12.82 1.54
CA GLU A 85 -28.13 -12.13 2.70
C GLU A 85 -27.28 -12.54 3.91
N CYS A 86 -26.25 -11.76 4.22
CA CYS A 86 -25.53 -11.88 5.47
C CYS A 86 -26.52 -11.31 6.51
N PRO A 87 -27.15 -12.15 7.36
CA PRO A 87 -27.90 -11.60 8.47
C PRO A 87 -26.93 -10.67 9.21
N VAL A 88 -27.36 -9.46 9.52
CA VAL A 88 -26.57 -8.52 10.31
C VAL A 88 -26.04 -9.30 11.49
N LYS A 89 -24.70 -9.49 11.56
CA LYS A 89 -24.07 -10.33 12.59
C LYS A 89 -24.69 -9.98 13.92
N THR A 90 -25.16 -11.00 14.64
CA THR A 90 -25.83 -10.76 15.92
C THR A 90 -24.81 -10.14 16.87
N ALA A 91 -25.23 -9.28 17.80
CA ALA A 91 -24.31 -8.64 18.73
C ALA A 91 -23.39 -9.66 19.44
N ASP A 92 -23.91 -10.85 19.76
CA ASP A 92 -23.15 -11.94 20.38
C ASP A 92 -22.08 -12.55 19.44
N GLU A 93 -22.36 -12.62 18.13
CA GLU A 93 -21.41 -13.12 17.13
C GLU A 93 -20.28 -12.11 16.89
N VAL A 94 -20.59 -10.82 16.90
CA VAL A 94 -19.59 -9.74 16.83
C VAL A 94 -18.73 -9.73 18.09
N ILE A 95 -19.33 -9.92 19.27
CA ILE A 95 -18.59 -10.00 20.54
C ILE A 95 -17.64 -11.22 20.53
N GLN A 96 -18.11 -12.37 20.06
CA GLN A 96 -17.30 -13.57 19.98
C GLN A 96 -16.14 -13.42 18.97
N GLU A 97 -16.38 -12.79 17.82
CA GLU A 97 -15.34 -12.48 16.84
C GLU A 97 -14.29 -11.52 17.41
N ILE A 98 -14.69 -10.54 18.23
CA ILE A 98 -13.77 -9.65 18.94
C ILE A 98 -12.97 -10.41 20.00
N ASP A 99 -13.61 -11.30 20.78
CA ASP A 99 -12.92 -12.12 21.78
C ASP A 99 -11.91 -13.09 21.13
N ASP A 100 -12.25 -13.66 19.97
CA ASP A 100 -11.35 -14.50 19.18
C ASP A 100 -10.18 -13.66 18.64
N MET A 101 -10.43 -12.44 18.14
CA MET A 101 -9.36 -11.51 17.73
C MET A 101 -8.46 -11.10 18.91
N MET A 102 -9.01 -10.93 20.11
CA MET A 102 -8.26 -10.61 21.33
C MET A 102 -7.45 -11.79 21.89
N GLN A 103 -7.78 -13.02 21.47
CA GLN A 103 -7.06 -14.24 21.86
C GLN A 103 -6.06 -14.70 20.78
N GLU A 104 -6.29 -14.34 19.52
CA GLU A 104 -5.38 -14.60 18.39
C GLU A 104 -4.27 -13.54 18.24
N THR A 105 -4.30 -12.45 19.02
CA THR A 105 -3.14 -11.57 19.10
C THR A 105 -1.96 -12.35 19.69
N PRO A 106 -0.82 -12.43 18.97
CA PRO A 106 0.34 -13.13 19.49
C PRO A 106 0.74 -12.47 20.82
N SER A 107 1.21 -13.29 21.76
CA SER A 107 1.67 -12.97 23.13
C SER A 107 2.57 -11.72 23.30
N SER A 108 2.95 -11.05 22.20
CA SER A 108 3.71 -9.80 22.13
C SER A 108 2.95 -8.57 22.65
N GLU A 109 1.61 -8.56 22.73
CA GLU A 109 0.88 -7.42 23.32
C GLU A 109 1.07 -7.32 24.83
N GLY A 110 1.22 -8.45 25.54
CA GLY A 110 1.49 -8.46 26.99
C GLY A 110 2.78 -7.72 27.33
N ASP A 111 3.84 -7.99 26.57
CA ASP A 111 5.12 -7.28 26.66
C ASP A 111 4.95 -5.78 26.34
N MET A 112 4.25 -5.44 25.24
CA MET A 112 4.03 -4.05 24.81
C MET A 112 3.22 -3.20 25.82
N ILE A 113 2.32 -3.83 26.58
CA ILE A 113 1.53 -3.18 27.64
C ILE A 113 2.41 -2.91 28.87
N GLU A 114 3.26 -3.86 29.28
CA GLU A 114 4.18 -3.71 30.40
C GLU A 114 5.25 -2.63 30.11
N TYR A 115 5.77 -2.58 28.87
CA TYR A 115 6.69 -1.53 28.43
C TYR A 115 6.05 -0.13 28.43
N ASN A 116 4.77 -0.01 28.06
CA ASN A 116 4.05 1.26 28.14
C ASN A 116 3.87 1.74 29.59
N GLU A 117 3.64 0.83 30.54
CA GLU A 117 3.52 1.18 31.95
C GLU A 117 4.85 1.69 32.53
N ALA A 118 5.97 1.02 32.22
CA ALA A 118 7.30 1.48 32.61
C ALA A 118 7.62 2.86 32.00
N LEU A 119 7.31 3.07 30.72
CA LEU A 119 7.49 4.34 30.01
C LEU A 119 6.70 5.48 30.66
N GLU A 120 5.46 5.20 31.05
CA GLU A 120 4.60 6.21 31.66
C GLU A 120 5.02 6.54 33.11
N LYS A 121 5.48 5.55 33.88
CA LYS A 121 6.13 5.79 35.19
C LYS A 121 7.39 6.64 35.04
N GLY A 122 8.22 6.37 34.04
CA GLY A 122 9.40 7.18 33.73
C GLY A 122 9.05 8.64 33.40
N LYS A 123 7.97 8.86 32.64
CA LYS A 123 7.45 10.22 32.38
C LYS A 123 6.93 10.87 33.65
N GLU A 124 6.18 10.17 34.50
CA GLU A 124 5.65 10.74 35.74
C GLU A 124 6.76 11.20 36.70
N VAL A 125 7.86 10.43 36.78
CA VAL A 125 9.04 10.78 37.61
C VAL A 125 9.73 12.04 37.08
N LEU A 126 9.83 12.21 35.76
CA LEU A 126 10.65 13.29 35.15
C LEU A 126 9.85 14.53 34.75
N SER A 127 8.54 14.45 34.56
CA SER A 127 7.72 15.51 33.95
C SER A 127 7.04 16.47 34.95
N SER A 128 7.16 16.24 36.26
CA SER A 128 6.52 17.11 37.25
C SER A 128 7.26 18.45 37.36
N PRO A 129 6.60 19.61 37.10
CA PRO A 129 7.25 20.93 37.15
C PRO A 129 7.70 21.37 38.55
N LEU A 130 7.39 20.60 39.60
CA LEU A 130 7.86 20.80 40.99
C LEU A 130 8.80 19.70 41.47
N TYR A 131 9.32 18.88 40.55
CA TYR A 131 10.17 17.74 40.89
C TYR A 131 11.44 18.15 41.62
N GLU A 132 12.06 19.27 41.25
CA GLU A 132 13.28 19.77 41.89
C GLU A 132 13.06 20.14 43.38
N ASP A 133 11.99 20.88 43.69
CA ASP A 133 11.67 21.27 45.07
C ASP A 133 11.29 20.06 45.93
N LYS A 134 10.66 19.05 45.32
CA LYS A 134 10.33 17.78 45.97
C LYS A 134 11.60 16.99 46.30
N LEU A 135 12.54 16.89 45.37
CA LEU A 135 13.82 16.21 45.58
C LEU A 135 14.65 16.87 46.69
N ARG A 136 14.64 18.21 46.78
CA ARG A 136 15.35 18.97 47.83
C ARG A 136 14.82 18.73 49.25
N GLN A 137 13.58 18.26 49.39
CA GLN A 137 12.94 17.96 50.67
C GLN A 137 13.17 16.52 51.12
N LEU A 138 13.68 15.65 50.24
CA LEU A 138 13.94 14.25 50.55
C LEU A 138 15.23 14.07 51.33
N SER A 139 15.25 13.01 52.15
CA SER A 139 16.47 12.57 52.82
C SER A 139 17.44 11.92 51.82
N LEU A 140 18.72 11.87 52.20
CA LEU A 140 19.77 11.29 51.37
C LEU A 140 19.52 9.81 51.03
N SER A 141 18.87 9.05 51.92
CA SER A 141 18.48 7.67 51.65
C SER A 141 17.37 7.57 50.60
N GLN A 142 16.32 8.39 50.70
CA GLN A 142 15.22 8.42 49.73
C GLN A 142 15.68 8.89 48.35
N LEU A 143 16.61 9.85 48.30
CA LEU A 143 17.20 10.31 47.05
C LEU A 143 18.02 9.21 46.38
N ASN A 144 18.76 8.42 47.15
CA ASN A 144 19.49 7.26 46.64
C ASN A 144 18.55 6.15 46.13
N GLU A 145 17.41 5.92 46.79
CA GLU A 145 16.40 4.97 46.30
C GLU A 145 15.86 5.39 44.93
N ILE A 146 15.47 6.65 44.77
CA ILE A 146 14.99 7.20 43.49
C ILE A 146 16.10 7.15 42.43
N PHE A 147 17.35 7.45 42.80
CA PHE A 147 18.48 7.36 41.89
C PHE A 147 18.68 5.91 41.38
N MET A 148 18.60 4.93 42.28
CA MET A 148 18.71 3.52 41.92
C MET A 148 17.54 3.06 41.04
N GLU A 149 16.32 3.51 41.33
CA GLU A 149 15.13 3.26 40.49
C GLU A 149 15.30 3.85 39.09
N LEU A 150 15.80 5.09 39.00
CA LEU A 150 16.08 5.75 37.72
C LEU A 150 17.16 5.00 36.93
N GLU A 151 18.22 4.53 37.59
CA GLU A 151 19.28 3.72 36.96
C GLU A 151 18.74 2.41 36.38
N VAL A 152 17.81 1.73 37.09
CA VAL A 152 17.15 0.52 36.58
C VAL A 152 16.28 0.85 35.39
N LEU A 153 15.45 1.88 35.49
CA LEU A 153 14.54 2.32 34.43
C LEU A 153 15.30 2.78 33.16
N ILE A 154 16.43 3.47 33.33
CA ILE A 154 17.32 3.84 32.22
C ILE A 154 17.86 2.59 31.52
N ARG A 155 18.28 1.57 32.28
CA ARG A 155 18.79 0.32 31.71
C ARG A 155 17.69 -0.41 30.93
N GLU A 156 16.51 -0.56 31.50
CA GLU A 156 15.36 -1.19 30.86
C GLU A 156 14.99 -0.48 29.55
N PHE A 157 14.83 0.85 29.55
CA PHE A 157 14.56 1.57 28.31
C PHE A 157 15.69 1.47 27.29
N SER A 158 16.94 1.44 27.74
CA SER A 158 18.06 1.26 26.82
C SER A 158 18.03 -0.11 26.16
N GLU A 159 17.65 -1.17 26.89
CA GLU A 159 17.49 -2.52 26.37
C GLU A 159 16.31 -2.59 25.40
N THR A 160 15.15 -2.05 25.77
CA THR A 160 13.98 -1.95 24.88
C THR A 160 14.32 -1.20 23.60
N LEU A 161 15.01 -0.06 23.69
CA LEU A 161 15.43 0.72 22.53
C LEU A 161 16.33 -0.09 21.60
N ILE A 162 17.28 -0.86 22.15
CA ILE A 162 18.17 -1.71 21.35
C ILE A 162 17.36 -2.80 20.64
N ALA A 163 16.43 -3.46 21.34
CA ALA A 163 15.57 -4.49 20.76
C ALA A 163 14.68 -3.94 19.63
N GLU A 164 14.05 -2.78 19.84
CA GLU A 164 13.23 -2.09 18.84
C GLU A 164 14.05 -1.65 17.61
N LEU A 165 15.28 -1.16 17.82
CA LEU A 165 16.16 -0.81 16.70
C LEU A 165 16.56 -2.04 15.88
N ALA A 166 16.85 -3.17 16.54
CA ALA A 166 17.15 -4.42 15.85
C ALA A 166 15.94 -4.94 15.06
N LEU A 167 14.73 -4.89 15.65
CA LEU A 167 13.49 -5.27 14.98
C LEU A 167 13.22 -4.37 13.76
N ARG A 168 13.40 -3.06 13.91
CA ARG A 168 13.25 -2.11 12.80
C ARG A 168 14.19 -2.44 11.64
N ASP A 169 15.45 -2.76 11.93
CA ASP A 169 16.44 -3.08 10.91
C ASP A 169 16.10 -4.40 10.19
N GLU A 170 15.57 -5.40 10.90
CA GLU A 170 15.06 -6.65 10.30
C GLU A 170 13.86 -6.38 9.37
N LEU A 171 12.90 -5.55 9.81
CA LEU A 171 11.74 -5.18 8.99
C LEU A 171 12.14 -4.35 7.76
N GLU A 172 13.12 -3.45 7.90
CA GLU A 172 13.69 -2.70 6.77
C GLU A 172 14.34 -3.66 5.76
N TYR A 173 15.06 -4.66 6.25
CA TYR A 173 15.65 -5.71 5.41
C TYR A 173 14.57 -6.50 4.64
N GLU A 174 13.51 -6.96 5.30
CA GLU A 174 12.41 -7.67 4.63
C GLU A 174 11.74 -6.80 3.56
N LYS A 175 11.49 -5.53 3.88
CA LYS A 175 10.88 -4.57 2.96
C LYS A 175 11.76 -4.36 1.74
N GLU A 176 13.07 -4.20 1.92
CA GLU A 176 14.02 -4.04 0.81
C GLU A 176 14.09 -5.31 -0.06
N LEU A 177 14.02 -6.49 0.57
CA LEU A 177 13.95 -7.77 -0.13
C LEU A 177 12.68 -7.86 -1.01
N LYS A 178 11.52 -7.54 -0.44
CA LYS A 178 10.22 -7.51 -1.14
C LYS A 178 10.23 -6.48 -2.29
N ASN A 179 10.75 -5.27 -2.05
CA ASN A 179 10.88 -4.22 -3.07
C ASN A 179 11.82 -4.64 -4.22
N THR A 180 12.95 -5.27 -3.89
CA THR A 180 13.89 -5.80 -4.87
C THR A 180 13.23 -6.89 -5.73
N PHE A 181 12.50 -7.81 -5.11
CA PHE A 181 11.75 -8.85 -5.80
C PHE A 181 10.72 -8.25 -6.77
N ILE A 182 9.86 -7.34 -6.28
CA ILE A 182 8.82 -6.69 -7.10
C ILE A 182 9.46 -5.95 -8.29
N SER A 183 10.52 -5.18 -8.04
CA SER A 183 11.22 -4.42 -9.09
C SER A 183 11.79 -5.33 -10.19
N LEU A 184 12.43 -6.44 -9.80
CA LEU A 184 12.96 -7.42 -10.74
C LEU A 184 11.87 -8.17 -11.49
N LEU A 185 10.78 -8.53 -10.80
CA LEU A 185 9.64 -9.22 -11.41
C LEU A 185 9.02 -8.35 -12.50
N LEU A 186 8.78 -7.07 -12.19
CA LEU A 186 8.27 -6.09 -13.16
C LEU A 186 9.25 -5.88 -14.31
N ALA A 187 10.56 -5.83 -14.05
CA ALA A 187 11.58 -5.69 -15.09
C ALA A 187 11.57 -6.88 -16.06
N VAL A 188 11.54 -8.11 -15.54
CA VAL A 188 11.48 -9.34 -16.36
C VAL A 188 10.18 -9.39 -17.16
N GLN A 189 9.04 -9.06 -16.55
CA GLN A 189 7.74 -9.00 -17.23
C GLN A 189 7.74 -7.96 -18.36
N ASN A 190 8.25 -6.75 -18.11
CA ASN A 190 8.37 -5.72 -19.12
C ASN A 190 9.29 -6.14 -20.27
N LYS A 191 10.44 -6.76 -19.96
CA LYS A 191 11.38 -7.28 -20.97
C LYS A 191 10.75 -8.37 -21.84
N ARG A 192 9.95 -9.26 -21.24
CA ARG A 192 9.15 -10.27 -21.98
C ARG A 192 8.14 -9.62 -22.91
N ARG A 193 7.40 -8.61 -22.43
CA ARG A 193 6.41 -7.87 -23.23
C ARG A 193 7.06 -7.17 -24.43
N GLN A 194 8.18 -6.47 -24.21
CA GLN A 194 8.95 -5.82 -25.27
C GLN A 194 9.42 -6.83 -26.33
N HIS A 195 10.02 -7.94 -25.89
CA HIS A 195 10.47 -9.00 -26.78
C HIS A 195 9.32 -9.62 -27.62
N HIS A 196 8.12 -9.76 -27.04
CA HIS A 196 6.95 -10.24 -27.77
C HIS A 196 6.43 -9.22 -28.82
N VAL A 197 6.43 -7.93 -28.48
CA VAL A 197 6.02 -6.84 -29.40
C VAL A 197 7.01 -6.71 -30.57
N GLU A 198 8.32 -6.76 -30.31
CA GLU A 198 9.34 -6.67 -31.36
C GLU A 198 9.28 -7.84 -32.35
N LYS A 199 8.97 -9.06 -31.88
CA LYS A 199 8.74 -10.23 -32.74
C LYS A 199 7.51 -10.06 -33.64
N LYS A 200 6.44 -9.44 -33.13
CA LYS A 200 5.20 -9.17 -33.90
C LYS A 200 5.35 -8.03 -34.91
N LYS A 201 6.27 -7.08 -34.68
CA LYS A 201 6.54 -5.93 -35.58
C LYS A 201 7.42 -6.30 -36.80
N ARG A 202 7.98 -7.51 -36.86
CA ARG A 202 8.71 -8.05 -38.02
C ARG A 202 7.99 -9.21 -38.74
N PRO A 203 6.75 -9.08 -39.24
CA PRO A 203 6.18 -10.06 -40.14
C PRO A 203 6.56 -9.67 -41.58
N GLY A 204 7.67 -10.20 -42.13
CA GLY A 204 7.83 -10.24 -43.59
C GLY A 204 9.12 -9.71 -44.24
N ALA A 205 10.26 -9.64 -43.55
CA ALA A 205 11.53 -9.44 -44.27
C ALA A 205 12.10 -10.80 -44.72
N PRO A 206 12.30 -11.05 -46.03
CA PRO A 206 12.94 -12.28 -46.50
C PRO A 206 14.38 -12.33 -45.95
N ARG A 207 14.74 -13.47 -45.37
CA ARG A 207 16.06 -13.72 -44.78
C ARG A 207 17.15 -13.51 -45.84
N SER A 208 17.90 -12.42 -45.71
CA SER A 208 19.22 -12.32 -46.32
C SER A 208 20.20 -13.13 -45.45
N PRO A 209 20.98 -14.08 -46.00
CA PRO A 209 21.74 -15.05 -45.21
C PRO A 209 23.00 -14.47 -44.55
N ASN A 210 23.26 -13.16 -44.67
CA ASN A 210 24.54 -12.55 -44.32
C ASN A 210 24.42 -11.28 -43.47
N LEU A 211 23.65 -11.32 -42.39
CA LEU A 211 23.84 -10.35 -41.30
C LEU A 211 24.02 -11.08 -39.97
N ASN A 212 25.29 -11.21 -39.59
CA ASN A 212 25.75 -11.51 -38.23
C ASN A 212 25.35 -10.38 -37.27
N THR A 213 24.05 -10.13 -37.11
CA THR A 213 23.55 -9.53 -35.87
C THR A 213 23.45 -10.65 -34.87
N SER A 214 24.57 -10.94 -34.22
CA SER A 214 24.69 -11.64 -32.95
C SER A 214 24.00 -10.84 -31.83
N HIS A 215 22.73 -10.48 -32.03
CA HIS A 215 21.81 -10.27 -30.92
C HIS A 215 21.36 -11.67 -30.52
N SER A 216 22.07 -12.25 -29.55
CA SER A 216 21.68 -13.48 -28.89
C SER A 216 20.21 -13.38 -28.51
N GLU A 217 19.35 -14.18 -29.14
CA GLU A 217 17.96 -14.28 -28.68
C GLU A 217 18.01 -14.67 -27.20
N PRO A 218 17.32 -13.93 -26.33
CA PRO A 218 17.41 -14.18 -24.90
C PRO A 218 16.86 -15.58 -24.61
N LYS A 219 17.76 -16.50 -24.25
CA LYS A 219 17.49 -17.94 -24.20
C LYS A 219 16.68 -18.32 -22.96
N TYR A 220 16.85 -17.57 -21.87
CA TYR A 220 16.25 -17.85 -20.58
C TYR A 220 15.09 -16.91 -20.25
N LEU A 221 14.88 -15.84 -21.02
CA LEU A 221 13.86 -14.83 -20.74
C LEU A 221 12.45 -15.43 -20.67
N THR A 222 12.13 -16.47 -21.44
CA THR A 222 10.81 -17.13 -21.44
C THR A 222 10.64 -18.20 -20.36
N THR A 223 11.64 -18.43 -19.50
CA THR A 223 11.61 -19.50 -18.49
C THR A 223 10.56 -19.20 -17.41
N VAL A 224 9.71 -20.17 -17.10
CA VAL A 224 8.67 -20.02 -16.06
C VAL A 224 9.20 -20.55 -14.73
N ILE A 225 8.94 -19.81 -13.65
CA ILE A 225 9.24 -20.23 -12.28
C ILE A 225 7.97 -20.88 -11.72
N PRO A 226 7.99 -22.16 -11.32
CA PRO A 226 6.84 -22.79 -10.69
C PRO A 226 6.51 -22.11 -9.35
N PHE A 227 5.23 -21.89 -9.07
CA PHE A 227 4.75 -21.29 -7.83
C PHE A 227 3.48 -22.03 -7.39
N HIS A 228 3.35 -22.31 -6.09
CA HIS A 228 2.20 -22.99 -5.52
C HIS A 228 1.46 -22.02 -4.59
N LEU A 229 0.20 -21.71 -4.90
CA LEU A 229 -0.59 -20.75 -4.12
C LEU A 229 -0.92 -21.25 -2.71
N GLU A 230 -0.96 -22.57 -2.49
CA GLU A 230 -1.35 -23.15 -1.20
C GLU A 230 -0.29 -22.95 -0.10
N ASN A 231 0.96 -22.63 -0.48
CA ASN A 231 2.06 -22.44 0.47
C ASN A 231 2.12 -21.03 1.11
N GLY A 232 1.10 -20.20 0.87
CA GLY A 232 1.04 -18.84 1.40
C GLY A 232 2.07 -17.89 0.78
N THR A 233 2.33 -16.76 1.44
CA THR A 233 3.34 -15.80 0.96
C THR A 233 4.74 -16.40 1.11
N PRO A 234 5.61 -16.30 0.08
CA PRO A 234 6.95 -16.86 0.14
C PRO A 234 7.73 -16.27 1.32
N ASP A 235 8.37 -17.13 2.10
CA ASP A 235 9.23 -16.74 3.21
C ASP A 235 10.49 -16.01 2.70
N ASN A 236 11.23 -15.35 3.60
CA ASN A 236 12.41 -14.58 3.23
C ASN A 236 13.48 -15.42 2.53
N GLN A 237 13.64 -16.71 2.87
CA GLN A 237 14.63 -17.57 2.22
C GLN A 237 14.20 -17.90 0.79
N SER A 238 12.94 -18.29 0.58
CA SER A 238 12.40 -18.50 -0.77
C SER A 238 12.47 -17.22 -1.60
N LEU A 239 12.14 -16.07 -1.01
CA LEU A 239 12.19 -14.78 -1.69
C LEU A 239 13.60 -14.42 -2.16
N GLN A 240 14.64 -14.68 -1.36
CA GLN A 240 16.03 -14.52 -1.80
C GLN A 240 16.40 -15.42 -2.98
N VAL A 241 15.97 -16.68 -2.97
CA VAL A 241 16.22 -17.60 -4.09
C VAL A 241 15.50 -17.13 -5.35
N LEU A 242 14.24 -16.71 -5.21
CA LEU A 242 13.44 -16.14 -6.30
C LEU A 242 14.09 -14.88 -6.88
N ILE A 243 14.62 -13.98 -6.04
CA ILE A 243 15.38 -12.80 -6.48
C ILE A 243 16.61 -13.20 -7.30
N LYS A 244 17.37 -14.22 -6.85
CA LYS A 244 18.54 -14.72 -7.60
C LYS A 244 18.15 -15.27 -8.97
N ILE A 245 17.05 -16.03 -9.03
CA ILE A 245 16.51 -16.56 -10.30
C ILE A 245 16.08 -15.40 -11.21
N LEU A 246 15.32 -14.42 -10.69
CA LEU A 246 14.86 -13.27 -11.48
C LEU A 246 16.01 -12.42 -12.01
N LYS A 247 17.07 -12.17 -11.20
CA LYS A 247 18.30 -11.51 -11.68
C LYS A 247 18.95 -12.30 -12.80
N ALA A 248 19.13 -13.61 -12.62
CA ALA A 248 19.74 -14.48 -13.62
C ALA A 248 18.92 -14.52 -14.93
N ILE A 249 17.59 -14.54 -14.86
CA ILE A 249 16.70 -14.44 -16.03
C ILE A 249 16.83 -13.07 -16.71
N ASN A 250 16.87 -11.99 -15.93
CA ASN A 250 17.00 -10.64 -16.47
C ASN A 250 18.33 -10.44 -17.21
N GLU A 251 19.42 -11.06 -16.72
CA GLU A 251 20.77 -11.01 -17.32
C GLU A 251 21.02 -12.08 -18.39
N ASP A 252 20.03 -12.94 -18.70
CA ASP A 252 20.18 -14.09 -19.60
C ASP A 252 21.33 -15.04 -19.19
N SER A 253 21.51 -15.22 -17.88
CA SER A 253 22.60 -16.01 -17.30
C SER A 253 22.37 -17.52 -17.50
N PRO A 254 23.42 -18.30 -17.84
CA PRO A 254 23.32 -19.77 -17.95
C PRO A 254 23.11 -20.49 -16.61
N THR A 255 23.11 -19.76 -15.49
CA THR A 255 22.88 -20.30 -14.14
C THR A 255 21.40 -20.56 -13.83
N VAL A 256 20.48 -20.04 -14.65
CA VAL A 256 19.02 -20.16 -14.46
C VAL A 256 18.55 -21.60 -14.25
N PRO A 257 18.96 -22.61 -15.07
CA PRO A 257 18.52 -23.99 -14.89
C PRO A 257 18.95 -24.58 -13.54
N THR A 258 20.18 -24.30 -13.10
CA THR A 258 20.71 -24.77 -11.82
C THR A 258 19.94 -24.15 -10.66
N LEU A 259 19.72 -22.83 -10.68
CA LEU A 259 18.97 -22.12 -9.64
C LEU A 259 17.51 -22.58 -9.54
N LEU A 260 16.86 -22.85 -10.68
CA LEU A 260 15.50 -23.40 -10.72
C LEU A 260 15.43 -24.82 -10.16
N THR A 261 16.41 -25.67 -10.51
CA THR A 261 16.48 -27.04 -9.99
C THR A 261 16.62 -27.02 -8.48
N ASP A 262 17.53 -26.19 -7.96
CA ASP A 262 17.73 -26.02 -6.52
C ASP A 262 16.46 -25.51 -5.82
N TYR A 263 15.76 -24.54 -6.41
CA TYR A 263 14.51 -24.02 -5.86
C TYR A 263 13.42 -25.09 -5.81
N ILE A 264 13.25 -25.88 -6.88
CA ILE A 264 12.25 -26.96 -6.92
C ILE A 264 12.54 -28.00 -5.86
N LEU A 265 13.80 -28.45 -5.74
CA LEU A 265 14.18 -29.50 -4.81
C LEU A 265 14.16 -29.06 -3.34
N LYS A 266 14.47 -27.79 -3.05
CA LYS A 266 14.59 -27.31 -1.66
C LYS A 266 13.33 -26.62 -1.14
N VAL A 267 12.57 -25.94 -1.99
CA VAL A 267 11.42 -25.11 -1.57
C VAL A 267 10.10 -25.77 -1.93
N LEU A 268 9.96 -26.31 -3.14
CA LEU A 268 8.68 -26.88 -3.60
C LEU A 268 8.49 -28.35 -3.23
N CYS A 269 9.58 -29.12 -3.21
CA CYS A 269 9.57 -30.55 -2.86
C CYS A 269 10.67 -30.88 -1.83
N PRO A 270 10.64 -30.26 -0.62
CA PRO A 270 11.58 -30.60 0.42
C PRO A 270 11.50 -32.11 0.71
N THR A 271 12.65 -32.78 0.66
CA THR A 271 12.78 -34.22 0.93
C THR A 271 12.88 -34.48 2.42
#